data_AF-A0A366EW41-F1
#
_entry.id   AF-A0A366EW41-F1
#
_cell.length_a   1.000
_cell.length_b   1.000
_cell.length_c   1.000
_cell.angle_alpha   90.00
_cell.angle_beta   90.00
_cell.angle_gamma   90.00
#
_symmetry.space_group_name_H-M   'P 1'
#
loop_
_entity.id
_entity.type
_entity.pdbx_description
1 polymer ?
#
loop_
_entity_poly.entity_id
_entity_poly.type
_entity_poly.pdbx_seq_one_letter_code
_entity_poly.pdbx_strand_id
1 'polypeptide(L)'
;MRVELVFATVLSSLGAAEAHDVWAEGTPIPKWIKAACCSPADAHHLRPDQVRRVSEDYCEVDGYFGRVAAADALPSQDGEYWIFYKDNKSGTQTGVFCSFAPMAF
;
A
#
# COMPACT_ATOMS: atom_id res chain seq x y z
N MET A 1 -36.51 15.48 32.54
CA MET A 1 -35.39 14.54 32.31
C MET A 1 -34.87 14.84 30.91
N ARG A 2 -33.77 15.60 30.79
CA ARG A 2 -33.14 15.93 29.50
C ARG A 2 -32.09 14.87 29.22
N VAL A 3 -32.27 14.09 28.16
CA VAL A 3 -31.28 13.13 27.67
C VAL A 3 -30.42 13.90 26.67
N GLU A 4 -29.27 14.38 27.14
CA GLU A 4 -28.25 14.98 26.27
C GLU A 4 -27.58 13.85 25.49
N LEU A 5 -27.90 13.76 24.20
CA LEU A 5 -27.31 12.80 23.27
C LEU A 5 -25.86 13.25 22.96
N VAL A 6 -24.88 12.64 23.62
CA VAL A 6 -23.46 12.83 23.30
C VAL A 6 -23.18 12.17 21.95
N PHE A 7 -23.10 12.97 20.89
CA PHE A 7 -22.59 12.53 19.59
C PHE A 7 -21.09 12.25 19.74
N ALA A 8 -20.75 10.98 19.93
CA ALA A 8 -19.37 10.52 19.93
C ALA A 8 -18.72 10.82 18.57
N THR A 9 -17.72 11.69 18.57
CA THR A 9 -16.90 11.98 17.40
C THR A 9 -16.07 10.74 17.09
N VAL A 10 -16.39 10.03 16.02
CA VAL A 10 -15.53 8.97 15.48
C VAL A 10 -14.26 9.66 14.98
N LEU A 11 -13.18 9.53 15.73
CA LEU A 11 -11.83 9.82 15.26
C LEU A 11 -11.52 8.80 14.16
N SER A 12 -11.84 9.14 12.92
CA SER A 12 -11.30 8.44 11.76
C SER A 12 -9.78 8.58 11.84
N SER A 13 -9.10 7.52 12.25
CA SER A 13 -7.67 7.38 12.14
C SER A 13 -7.31 7.50 10.66
N LEU A 14 -6.90 8.70 10.24
CA LEU A 14 -6.06 8.88 9.06
C LEU A 14 -4.74 8.18 9.38
N GLY A 15 -4.72 6.85 9.28
CA GLY A 15 -3.50 6.06 9.30
C GLY A 15 -2.75 6.36 8.01
N ALA A 16 -1.98 7.45 8.01
CA ALA A 16 -1.11 7.78 6.91
C ALA A 16 -0.03 6.70 6.82
N ALA A 17 -0.15 5.73 5.91
CA ALA A 17 0.90 4.84 5.39
C ALA A 17 2.01 4.36 6.35
N GLU A 18 1.75 4.28 7.67
CA GLU A 18 2.79 3.99 8.68
C GLU A 18 3.42 2.63 8.43
N ALA A 19 2.67 1.68 7.87
CA ALA A 19 3.12 0.32 7.55
C ALA A 19 4.38 0.27 6.69
N HIS A 20 4.66 1.32 5.92
CA HIS A 20 5.84 1.41 5.07
C HIS A 20 6.89 2.37 5.61
N ASP A 21 6.58 3.14 6.66
CA ASP A 21 7.48 4.14 7.25
C ASP A 21 8.18 3.63 8.50
N VAL A 22 7.67 2.57 9.14
CA VAL A 22 8.27 1.91 10.32
C VAL A 22 8.43 0.39 10.13
N TRP A 23 9.42 -0.17 10.82
CA TRP A 23 9.60 -1.61 11.00
C TRP A 23 8.53 -2.20 11.92
N ALA A 24 8.43 -3.53 11.98
CA ALA A 24 7.44 -4.23 12.81
C ALA A 24 7.56 -3.90 14.31
N GLU A 25 8.77 -3.62 14.79
CA GLU A 25 9.03 -3.17 16.17
C GLU A 25 8.81 -1.65 16.38
N GLY A 26 8.36 -0.92 15.35
CA GLY A 26 7.98 0.49 15.42
C GLY A 26 9.11 1.50 15.18
N THR A 27 10.33 1.04 14.87
CA THR A 27 11.42 1.97 14.54
C THR A 27 11.34 2.46 13.08
N PRO A 28 11.68 3.72 12.74
CA PRO A 28 11.55 4.21 11.37
C PRO A 28 12.45 3.49 10.35
N ILE A 29 11.93 3.25 9.14
CA ILE A 29 12.71 2.70 8.04
C ILE A 29 13.77 3.73 7.60
N PRO A 30 15.07 3.37 7.56
CA PRO A 30 16.14 4.27 7.15
C PRO A 30 15.94 4.85 5.74
N LYS A 31 16.32 6.13 5.56
CA LYS A 31 16.19 6.84 4.28
C LYS A 31 16.87 6.14 3.10
N TRP A 32 18.00 5.45 3.33
CA TRP A 32 18.70 4.74 2.25
C TRP A 32 17.90 3.53 1.73
N ILE A 33 17.08 2.89 2.58
CA ILE A 33 16.14 1.84 2.16
C ILE A 33 15.00 2.47 1.39
N LYS A 34 14.42 3.57 1.91
CA LYS A 34 13.36 4.34 1.23
C LYS A 34 13.77 4.83 -0.17
N ALA A 35 15.05 5.12 -0.37
CA ALA A 35 15.60 5.51 -1.67
C ALA A 35 15.70 4.35 -2.66
N ALA A 36 15.79 3.11 -2.16
CA ALA A 36 15.89 1.89 -2.97
C ALA A 36 14.54 1.16 -3.14
N CYS A 37 13.62 1.26 -2.17
CA CYS A 37 12.31 0.62 -2.13
C CYS A 37 11.35 1.47 -1.28
N CYS A 38 10.07 1.53 -1.63
CA CYS A 38 9.02 2.22 -0.85
C CYS A 38 9.14 3.75 -0.69
N SER A 39 9.72 4.45 -1.68
CA SER A 39 9.71 5.92 -1.70
C SER A 39 8.28 6.46 -1.81
N PRO A 40 7.90 7.51 -1.05
CA PRO A 40 6.58 8.13 -1.17
C PRO A 40 6.26 8.64 -2.59
N ALA A 41 7.28 9.03 -3.36
CA ALA A 41 7.09 9.53 -4.72
C ALA A 41 6.71 8.43 -5.73
N ASP A 42 6.99 7.17 -5.39
CA ASP A 42 6.76 6.00 -6.25
C ASP A 42 5.58 5.16 -5.73
N ALA A 43 4.90 5.61 -4.67
CA ALA A 43 3.88 4.86 -3.95
C ALA A 43 2.50 5.03 -4.60
N HIS A 44 1.84 3.91 -4.86
CA HIS A 44 0.45 3.88 -5.33
C HIS A 44 -0.38 3.06 -4.34
N HIS A 45 -1.26 3.76 -3.62
CA HIS A 45 -2.25 3.15 -2.73
C HIS A 45 -3.41 2.58 -3.56
N LEU A 46 -3.83 1.37 -3.23
CA LEU A 46 -4.85 0.65 -3.98
C LEU A 46 -5.98 0.22 -3.06
N ARG A 47 -7.20 0.39 -3.56
CA ARG A 47 -8.38 -0.22 -2.93
C ARG A 47 -8.47 -1.70 -3.31
N PRO A 48 -9.17 -2.53 -2.50
CA PRO A 48 -9.35 -3.95 -2.81
C PRO A 48 -9.96 -4.22 -4.20
N ASP A 49 -10.86 -3.38 -4.69
CA ASP A 49 -11.48 -3.52 -6.03
C ASP A 49 -10.50 -3.30 -7.18
N GLN A 50 -9.36 -2.66 -6.93
CA GLN A 50 -8.32 -2.38 -7.91
C GLN A 50 -7.27 -3.50 -8.03
N VAL A 51 -7.35 -4.53 -7.18
CA VAL A 51 -6.41 -5.65 -7.16
C VAL A 51 -7.18 -6.94 -7.42
N ARG A 52 -6.93 -7.55 -8.57
CA ARG A 52 -7.59 -8.79 -8.98
C ARG A 52 -6.58 -9.91 -9.07
N ARG A 53 -6.70 -10.92 -8.19
CA ARG A 53 -5.95 -12.17 -8.33
C ARG A 53 -6.40 -12.89 -9.61
N VAL A 54 -5.44 -13.21 -10.48
CA VAL A 54 -5.71 -13.90 -11.76
C VAL A 54 -5.12 -15.30 -11.81
N SER A 55 -4.14 -15.59 -10.94
CA SER A 55 -3.62 -16.93 -10.67
C SER A 55 -3.01 -16.99 -9.26
N GLU A 56 -2.53 -18.15 -8.85
CA GLU A 56 -1.72 -18.27 -7.62
C GLU A 56 -0.49 -17.35 -7.67
N ASP A 57 0.12 -17.18 -8.84
CA ASP A 57 1.36 -16.43 -9.00
C ASP A 57 1.17 -14.94 -9.30
N TYR A 58 -0.01 -14.51 -9.80
CA TYR A 58 -0.16 -13.18 -10.38
C TYR A 58 -1.45 -12.45 -10.01
N CYS A 59 -1.31 -11.13 -9.93
CA CYS A 59 -2.39 -10.17 -9.83
C CYS A 59 -2.37 -9.20 -11.00
N GLU A 60 -3.56 -8.75 -11.39
CA GLU A 60 -3.73 -7.55 -12.19
C GLU A 60 -4.11 -6.39 -11.27
N VAL A 61 -3.54 -5.22 -11.56
CA VAL A 61 -3.74 -4.00 -10.77
C VAL A 61 -4.22 -2.91 -11.72
N ASP A 62 -5.33 -2.27 -11.35
CA ASP A 62 -5.89 -1.17 -12.15
C ASP A 62 -4.87 -0.03 -12.28
N GLY A 63 -4.62 0.39 -13.52
CA GLY A 63 -3.69 1.48 -13.82
C GLY A 63 -2.22 1.06 -13.93
N TYR A 64 -1.87 -0.21 -13.67
CA TYR A 64 -0.52 -0.74 -13.90
C TYR A 64 -0.45 -1.55 -15.21
N PHE A 65 0.59 -1.34 -15.99
CA PHE A 65 0.71 -1.92 -17.35
C PHE A 65 0.89 -3.44 -17.40
N GLY A 66 1.30 -4.06 -16.30
CA GLY A 66 1.71 -5.47 -16.26
C GLY A 66 1.02 -6.28 -15.17
N ARG A 67 1.40 -7.55 -15.07
CA ARG A 67 1.03 -8.40 -13.93
C ARG A 67 2.02 -8.20 -12.79
N VAL A 68 1.50 -8.24 -11.58
CA VAL A 68 2.29 -8.17 -10.35
C VAL A 68 2.43 -9.57 -9.80
N ALA A 69 3.65 -9.98 -9.45
CA ALA A 69 3.89 -11.26 -8.80
C ALA A 69 3.24 -11.25 -7.41
N ALA A 70 2.22 -12.09 -7.24
CA ALA A 70 1.45 -12.17 -6.01
C ALA A 70 2.24 -12.86 -4.89
N ALA A 71 3.13 -13.79 -5.26
CA ALA A 71 4.01 -14.50 -4.33
C ALA A 71 5.09 -13.59 -3.71
N ASP A 72 5.42 -12.48 -4.37
CA ASP A 72 6.44 -11.52 -3.91
C ASP A 72 5.84 -10.37 -3.08
N ALA A 73 4.52 -10.33 -2.92
CA ALA A 73 3.85 -9.32 -2.13
C ALA A 73 4.19 -9.48 -0.64
N LEU A 74 4.68 -8.41 -0.03
CA LEU A 74 4.98 -8.34 1.39
C LEU A 74 3.69 -8.10 2.21
N PRO A 75 3.65 -8.51 3.49
CA PRO A 75 2.49 -8.24 4.33
C PRO A 75 2.36 -6.75 4.64
N SER A 76 1.20 -6.17 4.35
CA SER A 76 0.85 -4.79 4.72
C SER A 76 0.33 -4.72 6.14
N GLN A 77 1.03 -3.99 7.01
CA GLN A 77 0.68 -3.86 8.43
C GLN A 77 -0.59 -3.01 8.64
N ASP A 78 -0.88 -2.11 7.71
CA ASP A 78 -2.08 -1.27 7.68
C ASP A 78 -3.29 -1.99 7.05
N GLY A 79 -3.09 -3.20 6.52
CA GLY A 79 -4.14 -3.98 5.86
C GLY A 79 -4.55 -3.43 4.49
N GLU A 80 -3.77 -2.51 3.91
CA GLU A 80 -4.02 -1.91 2.61
C GLU A 80 -3.19 -2.56 1.51
N TYR A 81 -3.49 -2.25 0.25
CA TYR A 81 -2.68 -2.68 -0.89
C TYR A 81 -1.79 -1.52 -1.36
N TRP A 82 -0.53 -1.83 -1.62
CA TRP A 82 0.43 -0.86 -2.13
C TRP A 82 1.29 -1.46 -3.23
N ILE A 83 1.50 -0.70 -4.29
CA ILE A 83 2.45 -1.03 -5.36
C ILE A 83 3.40 0.15 -5.55
N PHE A 84 4.68 -0.15 -5.74
CA PHE A 84 5.71 0.88 -5.91
C PHE A 84 6.34 0.78 -7.29
N TYR A 85 6.13 1.79 -8.13
CA TYR A 85 6.73 1.92 -9.45
C TYR A 85 6.82 3.40 -9.85
N LYS A 86 7.67 3.71 -10.84
CA LYS A 86 7.82 5.06 -11.39
C LYS A 86 7.02 5.24 -12.67
N ASP A 87 6.30 6.35 -12.76
CA ASP A 87 5.85 6.90 -14.01
C ASP A 87 6.99 7.72 -14.65
N ASN A 88 7.42 7.30 -15.83
CA ASN A 88 8.40 8.04 -16.62
C ASN A 88 7.73 9.23 -17.30
N LYS A 89 8.51 10.25 -17.66
CA LYS A 89 8.00 11.44 -18.38
C LYS A 89 7.31 11.12 -19.72
N SER A 90 7.60 9.96 -20.30
CA SER A 90 6.97 9.41 -21.50
C SER A 90 5.57 8.83 -21.26
N GLY A 91 5.12 8.72 -20.01
CA GLY A 91 3.89 8.02 -19.62
C GLY A 91 4.06 6.50 -19.50
N THR A 92 5.28 5.97 -19.64
CA THR A 92 5.56 4.54 -19.41
C THR A 92 5.87 4.28 -17.95
N GLN A 93 5.57 3.08 -17.45
CA GLN A 93 5.83 2.67 -16.09
C GLN A 93 7.10 1.81 -15.99
N THR A 94 7.80 1.86 -14.87
CA THR A 94 8.87 0.87 -14.56
C THR A 94 8.26 -0.45 -14.09
N GLY A 95 9.10 -1.48 -13.97
CA GLY A 95 8.73 -2.64 -13.16
C GLY A 95 8.45 -2.26 -11.70
N VAL A 96 7.67 -3.10 -11.02
CA VAL A 96 7.41 -3.00 -9.58
C VAL A 96 8.71 -3.17 -8.81
N PHE A 97 9.01 -2.25 -7.90
CA PHE A 97 10.12 -2.38 -6.97
C PHE A 97 9.73 -3.25 -5.78
N CYS A 98 8.56 -2.97 -5.21
CA CYS A 98 8.01 -3.60 -4.01
C CYS A 98 6.47 -3.56 -4.10
N SER A 99 5.79 -4.56 -3.54
CA SER A 99 4.33 -4.57 -3.39
C SER A 99 3.96 -5.09 -2.00
N PHE A 100 2.85 -4.59 -1.47
CA PHE A 100 2.30 -5.00 -0.19
C PHE A 100 0.82 -5.35 -0.35
N ALA A 101 0.40 -6.40 0.34
CA ALA A 101 -0.96 -6.88 0.35
C ALA A 101 -1.41 -7.19 1.79
N PRO A 102 -2.72 -7.15 2.08
CA PRO A 102 -3.24 -7.52 3.39
C PRO A 102 -2.76 -8.91 3.81
N MET A 103 -2.52 -9.15 5.09
CA MET A 103 -1.99 -10.42 5.59
C MET A 103 -2.89 -11.66 5.32
N ALA A 104 -4.13 -11.45 4.89
CA ALA A 104 -5.09 -12.49 4.52
C ALA A 104 -5.35 -12.58 2.99
N PHE A 105 -4.38 -12.14 2.18
CA PHE A 105 -4.49 -12.04 0.72
C PHE A 105 -4.51 -13.38 -0.02
#